data_AF-A0AAU9V2E9-F1
#
_entry.id   AF-A0AAU9V2E9-F1
#
_cell.length_a   1.000
_cell.length_b   1.000
_cell.length_c   1.000
_cell.angle_alpha   90.00
_cell.angle_beta   90.00
_cell.angle_gamma   90.00
#
_symmetry.space_group_name_H-M   'P 1'
#
loop_
_entity.id
_entity.type
_entity.pdbx_description
1 polymer ?
#
loop_
_entity_poly.entity_id
_entity_poly.type
_entity_poly.pdbx_seq_one_letter_code
_entity_poly.pdbx_strand_id
1 'polypeptide(L)'
;MAKRQSSDFAKFKESLKTAKEIVILSGAGISAESGIPTFRGAGGYWRKYQASSLATPEAFRSSPSLVWEFYHYRREVAKQAQPNAGHIAIANFEKKYGEEKRVTVITQNVDGLHARAGTKNLIELHGNLFKTRCTKCKEILVNTDSPICAALANRGAPDANVVGSDIPVKSLPHCRKTNCNGLLRPHIIWFGESLEPAVLELAGKYIFISF
;
A
#
# COMPACT_ATOMS: atom_id res chain seq x y z
N MET A 1 4.30 10.36 34.67
CA MET A 1 3.66 9.05 34.41
C MET A 1 2.76 9.17 33.20
N ALA A 2 2.96 8.39 32.15
CA ALA A 2 2.02 8.35 31.04
C ALA A 2 0.66 7.86 31.57
N LYS A 3 -0.42 8.61 31.34
CA LYS A 3 -1.78 8.14 31.67
C LYS A 3 -2.00 6.83 30.93
N ARG A 4 -2.34 5.76 31.65
CA ARG A 4 -2.72 4.48 31.05
C ARG A 4 -3.94 4.73 30.14
N GLN A 5 -3.86 4.28 28.89
CA GLN A 5 -4.97 4.40 27.95
C GLN A 5 -6.16 3.60 28.48
N SER A 6 -7.36 4.17 28.36
CA SER A 6 -8.62 3.55 28.81
C SER A 6 -8.95 2.32 27.96
N SER A 7 -9.45 1.26 28.60
CA SER A 7 -10.04 0.09 27.94
C SER A 7 -11.58 0.09 28.00
N ASP A 8 -12.19 1.21 28.40
CA ASP A 8 -13.64 1.37 28.55
C ASP A 8 -14.33 1.49 27.19
N PHE A 9 -14.90 0.37 26.74
CA PHE A 9 -15.59 0.30 25.46
C PHE A 9 -16.90 1.11 25.42
N ALA A 10 -17.57 1.31 26.57
CA ALA A 10 -18.79 2.10 26.62
C ALA A 10 -18.49 3.58 26.37
N LYS A 11 -17.43 4.11 27.00
CA LYS A 11 -16.95 5.48 26.74
C LYS A 11 -16.50 5.67 25.29
N PHE A 12 -15.79 4.70 24.72
CA PHE A 12 -15.41 4.75 23.31
C PHE A 12 -16.63 4.87 22.38
N LYS A 13 -17.67 4.05 22.62
CA LYS A 13 -18.91 4.11 21.83
C LYS A 13 -19.58 5.48 21.93
N GLU A 14 -19.62 6.08 23.11
CA GLU A 14 -20.24 7.40 23.30
C GLU A 14 -19.46 8.52 22.59
N SER A 15 -18.13 8.50 22.65
CA SER A 15 -17.28 9.41 21.86
C SER A 15 -17.49 9.23 20.36
N LEU A 16 -17.53 7.98 19.88
CA LEU A 16 -17.76 7.69 18.47
C LEU A 16 -19.16 8.13 18.00
N LYS A 17 -20.17 7.96 18.85
CA LYS A 17 -21.56 8.37 18.58
C LYS A 17 -21.70 9.88 18.42
N THR A 18 -20.97 10.66 19.23
CA THR A 18 -21.05 12.13 19.22
C THR A 18 -20.10 12.79 18.22
N ALA A 19 -19.01 12.11 17.82
CA ALA A 19 -18.04 12.62 16.85
C ALA A 19 -18.68 12.97 15.50
N LYS A 20 -18.36 14.15 14.96
CA LYS A 20 -18.77 14.58 13.61
C LYS A 20 -17.70 14.31 12.56
N GLU A 21 -16.45 14.20 12.99
CA GLU A 21 -15.31 13.88 12.17
C GLU A 21 -14.52 12.73 12.79
N ILE A 22 -14.26 11.70 12.00
CA ILE A 22 -13.61 10.47 12.43
C ILE A 22 -12.50 10.16 11.43
N VAL A 23 -11.27 10.10 11.94
CA VAL A 23 -10.09 9.72 11.17
C VAL A 23 -9.62 8.36 11.63
N ILE A 24 -9.52 7.42 10.69
CA ILE A 24 -9.07 6.05 10.95
C ILE A 24 -7.68 5.89 10.35
N LEU A 25 -6.67 5.83 11.21
CA LEU A 25 -5.29 5.53 10.81
C LEU A 25 -5.09 4.02 10.78
N SER A 26 -4.65 3.47 9.64
CA SER A 26 -4.39 2.03 9.51
C SER A 26 -2.98 1.72 8.98
N GLY A 27 -2.46 0.57 9.38
CA GLY A 27 -1.18 0.03 8.93
C GLY A 27 -1.25 -1.48 8.77
N ALA A 28 -0.10 -2.14 8.58
CA ALA A 28 -0.06 -3.53 8.09
C ALA A 28 -0.84 -4.54 8.94
N GLY A 29 -1.05 -4.26 10.23
CA GLY A 29 -1.84 -5.11 11.13
C GLY A 29 -3.27 -5.36 10.65
N ILE A 30 -3.95 -4.37 10.06
CA ILE A 30 -5.33 -4.59 9.57
C ILE A 30 -5.36 -5.60 8.42
N SER A 31 -4.29 -5.72 7.63
CA SER A 31 -4.23 -6.62 6.47
C SER A 31 -3.66 -8.01 6.80
N ALA A 32 -3.13 -8.22 8.00
CA ALA A 32 -2.55 -9.50 8.40
C ALA A 32 -3.59 -10.64 8.39
N GLU A 33 -4.79 -10.38 8.88
CA GLU A 33 -5.93 -11.33 8.86
C GLU A 33 -6.42 -11.64 7.43
N SER A 34 -6.04 -10.84 6.44
CA SER A 34 -6.31 -11.09 5.02
C SER A 34 -5.19 -11.91 4.33
N GLY A 35 -4.21 -12.41 5.09
CA GLY A 35 -3.07 -13.17 4.56
C GLY A 35 -1.99 -12.30 3.92
N ILE A 36 -2.01 -10.97 4.11
CA ILE A 36 -0.96 -10.08 3.60
C ILE A 36 0.25 -10.13 4.55
N PRO A 37 1.46 -10.50 4.06
CA PRO A 37 2.68 -10.45 4.86
C PRO A 37 2.95 -9.03 5.38
N THR A 38 3.18 -8.90 6.69
CA THR A 38 3.51 -7.61 7.33
C THR A 38 5.01 -7.33 7.25
N PHE A 39 5.45 -6.08 7.36
CA PHE A 39 6.88 -5.72 7.36
C PHE A 39 7.62 -6.07 8.68
N ARG A 40 7.02 -6.86 9.57
CA ARG A 40 7.61 -7.24 10.87
C ARG A 40 7.64 -8.76 11.02
N GLY A 41 8.57 -9.25 11.85
CA GLY A 41 8.73 -10.69 12.10
C GLY A 41 9.05 -11.47 10.82
N ALA A 42 8.55 -12.71 10.73
CA ALA A 42 8.75 -13.58 9.57
C ALA A 42 8.19 -12.97 8.26
N GLY A 43 7.13 -12.17 8.32
CA GLY A 43 6.57 -11.50 7.15
C GLY A 43 7.47 -10.40 6.56
N GLY A 44 8.45 -9.91 7.34
CA GLY A 44 9.36 -8.84 6.92
C GLY A 44 10.40 -9.28 5.90
N TYR A 45 10.44 -10.56 5.53
CA TYR A 45 11.38 -11.13 4.57
C TYR A 45 10.67 -11.60 3.31
N TRP A 46 11.34 -11.42 2.17
CA TRP A 46 11.02 -12.07 0.91
C TRP A 46 12.30 -12.68 0.35
N ARG A 47 12.29 -14.01 0.15
CA ARG A 47 13.51 -14.81 0.03
C ARG A 47 14.44 -14.53 1.23
N LYS A 48 15.73 -14.31 0.99
CA LYS A 48 16.70 -13.90 2.02
C LYS A 48 16.75 -12.39 2.28
N TYR A 49 15.95 -11.58 1.59
CA TYR A 49 16.03 -10.12 1.66
C TYR A 49 14.99 -9.57 2.63
N GLN A 50 15.39 -8.61 3.45
CA GLN A 50 14.43 -7.79 4.19
C GLN A 50 13.63 -6.94 3.21
N ALA A 51 12.32 -6.88 3.37
CA ALA A 51 11.43 -6.11 2.49
C ALA A 51 11.84 -4.62 2.43
N SER A 52 12.32 -4.07 3.54
CA SER A 52 12.87 -2.70 3.62
C SER A 52 14.12 -2.49 2.78
N SER A 53 14.94 -3.52 2.55
CA SER A 53 16.14 -3.43 1.72
C SER A 53 15.84 -3.42 0.21
N LEU A 54 14.66 -3.92 -0.20
CA LEU A 54 14.22 -3.95 -1.59
C LEU A 54 13.31 -2.77 -1.97
N ALA A 55 12.65 -2.17 -0.98
CA ALA A 55 11.79 -1.01 -1.16
C ALA A 55 12.58 0.30 -1.02
N THR A 56 13.68 0.45 -1.78
CA THR A 56 14.54 1.66 -1.81
C THR A 56 14.84 2.09 -3.25
N PRO A 57 15.09 3.40 -3.50
CA PRO A 57 15.58 3.87 -4.80
C PRO A 57 16.90 3.20 -5.21
N GLU A 58 17.79 2.94 -4.27
CA GLU A 58 19.11 2.35 -4.48
C GLU A 58 18.97 0.90 -4.96
N ALA A 59 18.11 0.10 -4.33
CA ALA A 59 17.84 -1.28 -4.74
C ALA A 59 17.26 -1.34 -6.15
N PHE A 60 16.33 -0.44 -6.48
CA PHE A 60 15.75 -0.40 -7.83
C PHE A 60 16.77 0.04 -8.89
N ARG A 61 17.65 0.98 -8.56
CA ARG A 61 18.73 1.41 -9.48
C ARG A 61 19.75 0.30 -9.71
N SER A 62 20.07 -0.46 -8.65
CA SER A 62 21.05 -1.55 -8.69
C SER A 62 20.50 -2.81 -9.37
N SER A 63 19.28 -3.23 -9.02
CA SER A 63 18.64 -4.42 -9.56
C SER A 63 17.13 -4.22 -9.73
N PRO A 64 16.69 -3.53 -10.80
CA PRO A 64 15.26 -3.29 -11.04
C PRO A 64 14.49 -4.59 -11.24
N SER A 65 15.16 -5.63 -11.76
CA SER A 65 14.58 -6.95 -11.95
C SER A 65 14.20 -7.61 -10.62
N LEU A 66 15.12 -7.63 -9.65
CA LEU A 66 14.88 -8.21 -8.33
C LEU A 66 13.75 -7.47 -7.60
N VAL A 67 13.75 -6.13 -7.68
CA VAL A 67 12.68 -5.31 -7.09
C VAL A 67 11.34 -5.58 -7.78
N TRP A 68 11.30 -5.72 -9.10
CA TRP A 68 10.06 -6.05 -9.81
C TRP A 68 9.55 -7.45 -9.48
N GLU A 69 10.41 -8.45 -9.29
CA GLU A 69 10.00 -9.77 -8.79
C GLU A 69 9.39 -9.69 -7.39
N PHE A 70 10.01 -8.91 -6.49
CA PHE A 70 9.47 -8.66 -5.14
C PHE A 70 8.08 -8.01 -5.20
N TYR A 71 7.90 -6.98 -6.02
CA TYR A 71 6.60 -6.32 -6.16
C TYR A 71 5.58 -7.16 -6.92
N HIS A 72 6.00 -7.98 -7.90
CA HIS A 72 5.13 -8.92 -8.58
C HIS A 72 4.56 -9.93 -7.59
N TYR A 73 5.40 -10.56 -6.76
CA TYR A 73 4.95 -11.44 -5.67
C TYR A 73 3.91 -10.78 -4.79
N ARG A 74 4.18 -9.57 -4.31
CA ARG A 74 3.24 -8.83 -3.44
C ARG A 74 1.93 -8.48 -4.13
N ARG A 75 1.98 -8.18 -5.44
CA ARG A 75 0.77 -7.94 -6.25
C ARG A 75 -0.07 -9.21 -6.36
N GLU A 76 0.53 -10.37 -6.62
CA GLU A 76 -0.20 -11.64 -6.71
C GLU A 76 -0.83 -12.02 -5.36
N VAL A 77 -0.09 -11.88 -4.25
CA VAL A 77 -0.63 -12.11 -2.90
C VAL A 77 -1.78 -11.14 -2.60
N ALA A 78 -1.61 -9.84 -2.85
CA ALA A 78 -2.66 -8.85 -2.60
C ALA A 78 -3.90 -9.03 -3.48
N LYS A 79 -3.71 -9.49 -4.73
CA LYS A 79 -4.80 -9.76 -5.67
C LYS A 79 -5.68 -10.93 -5.20
N GLN A 80 -5.09 -11.94 -4.59
CA GLN A 80 -5.80 -13.12 -4.07
C GLN A 80 -6.46 -12.87 -2.71
N ALA A 81 -5.86 -12.03 -1.86
CA ALA A 81 -6.40 -11.67 -0.56
C ALA A 81 -7.80 -11.03 -0.67
N GLN A 82 -8.65 -11.17 0.34
CA GLN A 82 -9.95 -10.49 0.43
C GLN A 82 -9.98 -9.55 1.64
N PRO A 83 -10.77 -8.45 1.61
CA PRO A 83 -10.96 -7.62 2.80
C PRO A 83 -11.54 -8.44 3.94
N ASN A 84 -10.91 -8.38 5.13
CA ASN A 84 -11.41 -9.04 6.33
C ASN A 84 -12.50 -8.21 7.06
N ALA A 85 -13.00 -8.75 8.17
CA ALA A 85 -14.05 -8.13 8.98
C ALA A 85 -13.72 -6.70 9.43
N GLY A 86 -12.45 -6.39 9.73
CA GLY A 86 -12.02 -5.04 10.10
C GLY A 86 -12.21 -4.04 8.97
N HIS A 87 -11.78 -4.38 7.75
CA HIS A 87 -11.99 -3.53 6.56
C HIS A 87 -13.48 -3.34 6.26
N ILE A 88 -14.25 -4.43 6.30
CA ILE A 88 -15.69 -4.42 6.03
C ILE A 88 -16.42 -3.57 7.09
N ALA A 89 -16.04 -3.66 8.36
CA ALA A 89 -16.62 -2.84 9.41
C ALA A 89 -16.38 -1.34 9.18
N ILE A 90 -15.17 -0.96 8.77
CA ILE A 90 -14.82 0.43 8.44
C ILE A 90 -15.64 0.93 7.24
N ALA A 91 -15.67 0.18 6.15
CA ALA A 91 -16.44 0.56 4.96
C ALA A 91 -17.95 0.66 5.24
N ASN A 92 -18.50 -0.28 6.01
CA ASN A 92 -19.91 -0.24 6.42
C ASN A 92 -20.20 0.93 7.35
N PHE A 93 -19.28 1.28 8.25
CA PHE A 93 -19.43 2.42 9.14
C PHE A 93 -19.46 3.74 8.35
N GLU A 94 -18.53 3.93 7.42
CA GLU A 94 -18.54 5.06 6.49
C GLU A 94 -19.85 5.11 5.68
N LYS A 95 -20.27 3.99 5.09
CA LYS A 95 -21.50 3.92 4.30
C LYS A 95 -22.74 4.27 5.12
N LYS A 96 -22.80 3.81 6.37
CA LYS A 96 -23.97 3.99 7.25
C LYS A 96 -24.09 5.42 7.77
N TYR A 97 -22.97 6.08 8.09
CA TYR A 97 -22.97 7.36 8.78
C TYR A 97 -22.43 8.52 7.93
N GLY A 98 -22.07 8.29 6.67
CA GLY A 98 -21.42 9.28 5.79
C GLY A 98 -22.24 10.54 5.51
N GLU A 99 -23.57 10.49 5.67
CA GLU A 99 -24.44 11.67 5.55
C GLU A 99 -24.40 12.56 6.81
N GLU A 100 -24.10 11.98 7.97
CA GLU A 100 -24.10 12.66 9.28
C GLU A 100 -22.69 12.99 9.80
N LYS A 101 -21.69 12.25 9.32
CA LYS A 101 -20.31 12.24 9.82
C LYS A 101 -19.33 12.19 8.67
N ARG A 102 -18.25 12.94 8.79
CA ARG A 102 -17.07 12.79 7.92
C ARG A 102 -16.20 11.66 8.45
N VAL A 103 -16.20 10.52 7.76
CA VAL A 103 -15.33 9.38 8.06
C VAL A 103 -14.24 9.31 6.99
N THR A 104 -12.98 9.41 7.40
CA THR A 104 -11.82 9.34 6.49
C THR A 104 -10.86 8.26 6.95
N VAL A 105 -10.45 7.39 6.03
CA VAL A 105 -9.40 6.39 6.26
C VAL A 105 -8.09 6.90 5.69
N ILE A 106 -7.06 6.98 6.53
CA ILE A 106 -5.69 7.27 6.11
C ILE A 106 -4.87 6.01 6.34
N THR A 107 -4.38 5.40 5.28
CA THR A 107 -3.69 4.11 5.34
C THR A 107 -2.23 4.21 4.93
N GLN A 108 -1.38 3.51 5.68
CA GLN A 108 0.01 3.24 5.30
C GLN A 108 0.12 2.02 4.37
N ASN A 109 -0.96 1.24 4.24
CA ASN A 109 -0.97 0.03 3.44
C ASN A 109 -1.05 0.37 1.95
N VAL A 110 -0.54 -0.55 1.14
CA VAL A 110 -0.44 -0.41 -0.32
C VAL A 110 -1.19 -1.52 -1.06
N ASP A 111 -1.93 -2.35 -0.31
CA ASP A 111 -2.60 -3.57 -0.78
C ASP A 111 -3.98 -3.31 -1.44
N GLY A 112 -4.54 -2.12 -1.28
CA GLY A 112 -5.84 -1.75 -1.84
C GLY A 112 -7.05 -2.42 -1.17
N LEU A 113 -6.91 -3.07 -0.01
CA LEU A 113 -8.01 -3.79 0.63
C LEU A 113 -9.12 -2.87 1.16
N HIS A 114 -8.79 -1.67 1.63
CA HIS A 114 -9.82 -0.66 2.01
C HIS A 114 -10.70 -0.27 0.82
N ALA A 115 -10.11 0.05 -0.32
CA ALA A 115 -10.86 0.38 -1.54
C ALA A 115 -11.76 -0.80 -1.97
N ARG A 116 -11.23 -2.03 -1.92
CA ARG A 116 -11.98 -3.25 -2.25
C ARG A 116 -13.09 -3.58 -1.23
N ALA A 117 -12.95 -3.14 0.02
CA ALA A 117 -14.01 -3.24 1.03
C ALA A 117 -15.16 -2.25 0.79
N GLY A 118 -14.95 -1.24 -0.06
CA GLY A 118 -15.93 -0.20 -0.38
C GLY A 118 -15.71 1.12 0.37
N THR A 119 -14.57 1.30 1.04
CA THR A 119 -14.20 2.61 1.62
C THR A 119 -14.04 3.64 0.51
N LYS A 120 -14.71 4.80 0.63
CA LYS A 120 -14.71 5.86 -0.40
C LYS A 120 -13.76 6.99 -0.05
N ASN A 121 -13.79 7.47 1.18
CA ASN A 121 -12.93 8.53 1.71
C ASN A 121 -11.59 7.95 2.17
N LEU A 122 -10.76 7.59 1.19
CA LEU A 122 -9.50 6.87 1.41
C LEU A 122 -8.28 7.71 0.97
N ILE A 123 -7.28 7.80 1.84
CA ILE A 123 -5.97 8.40 1.55
C ILE A 123 -4.90 7.31 1.71
N GLU A 124 -4.25 6.95 0.59
CA GLU A 124 -3.17 5.98 0.54
C GLU A 124 -1.81 6.69 0.65
N LEU A 125 -1.23 6.75 1.85
CA LEU A 125 -0.01 7.54 2.10
C LEU A 125 1.20 7.04 1.30
N HIS A 126 1.35 5.72 1.18
CA HIS A 126 2.53 5.10 0.58
C HIS A 126 2.33 4.63 -0.86
N GLY A 127 1.29 5.12 -1.54
CA GLY A 127 0.94 4.70 -2.89
C GLY A 127 0.15 3.38 -2.92
N ASN A 128 0.23 2.64 -4.02
CA ASN A 128 -0.61 1.45 -4.25
C ASN A 128 0.09 0.42 -5.15
N LEU A 129 0.04 -0.87 -4.77
CA LEU A 129 0.66 -1.99 -5.51
C LEU A 129 0.13 -2.15 -6.94
N PHE A 130 -1.10 -1.70 -7.19
CA PHE A 130 -1.80 -1.72 -8.46
C PHE A 130 -1.71 -0.40 -9.23
N LYS A 131 -0.74 0.46 -8.89
CA LYS A 131 -0.37 1.63 -9.67
C LYS A 131 1.11 1.57 -10.06
N THR A 132 1.44 2.06 -11.25
CA THR A 132 2.81 2.19 -11.74
C THR A 132 3.13 3.64 -12.05
N ARG A 133 4.39 4.04 -11.83
CA ARG A 133 4.91 5.36 -12.23
C ARG A 133 6.01 5.18 -13.27
N CYS A 134 5.92 5.89 -14.38
CA CYS A 134 7.01 5.93 -15.36
C CYS A 134 8.22 6.70 -14.81
N THR A 135 9.41 6.10 -14.87
CA THR A 135 10.64 6.77 -14.40
C THR A 135 11.06 7.95 -15.27
N LYS A 136 10.62 7.98 -16.55
CA LYS A 136 10.90 9.04 -17.53
C LYS A 136 9.84 10.14 -17.54
N CYS A 137 8.62 9.85 -18.00
CA CYS A 137 7.56 10.87 -18.14
C CYS A 137 6.72 11.11 -16.88
N LYS A 138 7.00 10.38 -15.78
CA LYS A 138 6.31 10.49 -14.47
C LYS A 138 4.82 10.15 -14.45
N GLU A 139 4.25 9.74 -15.59
CA GLU A 139 2.86 9.28 -15.68
C GLU A 139 2.57 8.15 -14.70
N ILE A 140 1.43 8.26 -14.01
CA ILE A 140 0.94 7.29 -13.04
C ILE A 140 -0.30 6.64 -13.65
N LEU A 141 -0.30 5.31 -13.74
CA LEU A 141 -1.44 4.55 -14.27
C LEU A 141 -1.79 3.41 -13.32
N VAL A 142 -3.08 3.08 -13.27
CA VAL A 142 -3.56 1.84 -12.66
C VAL A 142 -3.14 0.68 -13.55
N ASN A 143 -2.62 -0.38 -12.92
CA ASN A 143 -2.33 -1.65 -13.57
C ASN A 143 -2.68 -2.81 -12.63
N THR A 144 -3.69 -3.58 -13.00
CA THR A 144 -4.17 -4.77 -12.29
C THR A 144 -3.85 -6.08 -13.02
N ASP A 145 -3.03 -6.00 -14.06
CA ASP A 145 -2.60 -7.14 -14.88
C ASP A 145 -1.85 -8.16 -14.00
N SER A 146 -2.09 -9.45 -14.27
CA SER A 146 -1.39 -10.58 -13.66
C SER A 146 -1.05 -11.58 -14.77
N PRO A 147 0.25 -11.78 -15.08
CA PRO A 147 1.38 -10.98 -14.60
C PRO A 147 1.37 -9.56 -15.18
N ILE A 148 2.09 -8.62 -14.55
CA ILE A 148 2.18 -7.22 -15.03
C ILE A 148 2.91 -7.09 -16.39
N CYS A 149 3.85 -8.00 -16.66
CA CYS A 149 4.43 -8.20 -17.98
C CYS A 149 4.78 -9.68 -18.16
N ALA A 150 4.91 -10.13 -19.41
CA ALA A 150 5.16 -11.52 -19.73
C ALA A 150 6.45 -12.08 -19.08
N ALA A 151 7.50 -11.26 -18.96
CA ALA A 151 8.77 -11.69 -18.39
C ALA A 151 8.72 -12.02 -16.89
N LEU A 152 7.69 -11.52 -16.17
CA LEU A 152 7.45 -11.81 -14.77
C LEU A 152 6.55 -13.03 -14.55
N ALA A 153 6.01 -13.64 -15.62
CA ALA A 153 5.23 -14.87 -15.49
C ALA A 153 6.03 -15.95 -14.75
N ASN A 154 5.42 -16.57 -13.74
CA ASN A 154 6.05 -17.59 -12.89
C ASN A 154 7.33 -17.13 -12.16
N ARG A 155 7.54 -15.82 -12.01
CA ARG A 155 8.64 -15.24 -11.21
C ARG A 155 8.12 -14.74 -9.86
N GLY A 156 9.03 -14.34 -8.98
CA GLY A 156 8.64 -13.76 -7.68
C GLY A 156 8.48 -14.75 -6.52
N ALA A 157 8.70 -16.05 -6.73
CA ALA A 157 8.58 -17.05 -5.66
C ALA A 157 9.42 -16.66 -4.42
N PRO A 158 8.86 -16.73 -3.19
CA PRO A 158 9.53 -16.32 -1.96
C PRO A 158 10.52 -17.38 -1.42
N ASP A 159 11.09 -18.21 -2.30
CA ASP A 159 12.06 -19.26 -1.94
C ASP A 159 13.42 -18.64 -1.58
N ALA A 160 13.89 -18.92 -0.36
CA ALA A 160 15.17 -18.41 0.16
C ALA A 160 16.40 -18.93 -0.61
N ASN A 161 16.28 -20.04 -1.34
CA ASN A 161 17.34 -20.60 -2.18
C ASN A 161 17.52 -19.83 -3.49
N VAL A 162 16.52 -19.05 -3.90
CA VAL A 162 16.60 -18.22 -5.10
C VAL A 162 17.33 -16.91 -4.77
N VAL A 163 18.42 -16.63 -5.49
CA VAL A 163 19.25 -15.45 -5.27
C VAL A 163 19.29 -14.60 -6.54
N GLY A 164 19.07 -13.29 -6.38
CA GLY A 164 19.11 -12.36 -7.50
C GLY A 164 17.94 -12.52 -8.47
N SER A 165 18.10 -11.93 -9.64
CA SER A 165 17.15 -11.96 -10.74
C SER A 165 17.89 -11.62 -12.04
N ASP A 166 17.51 -12.28 -13.13
CA ASP A 166 18.21 -12.28 -14.42
C ASP A 166 17.41 -11.63 -15.56
N ILE A 167 16.22 -11.08 -15.27
CA ILE A 167 15.35 -10.51 -16.30
C ILE A 167 16.02 -9.24 -16.87
N PRO A 168 16.28 -9.18 -18.19
CA PRO A 168 16.84 -8.00 -18.81
C PRO A 168 15.93 -6.79 -18.60
N VAL A 169 16.51 -5.62 -18.33
CA VAL A 169 15.73 -4.39 -18.07
C VAL A 169 14.69 -4.15 -19.14
N LYS A 170 15.05 -4.32 -20.43
CA LYS A 170 14.15 -4.18 -21.60
C LYS A 170 12.88 -5.04 -21.56
N SER A 171 12.89 -6.12 -20.79
CA SER A 171 11.77 -7.06 -20.65
C SER A 171 10.90 -6.78 -19.42
N LEU A 172 11.34 -5.88 -18.54
CA LEU A 172 10.55 -5.40 -17.39
C LEU A 172 9.40 -4.49 -17.85
N PRO A 173 8.46 -4.10 -16.96
CA PRO A 173 7.35 -3.23 -17.32
C PRO A 173 7.83 -1.86 -17.84
N HIS A 174 7.36 -1.45 -19.02
CA HIS A 174 7.67 -0.15 -19.64
C HIS A 174 6.42 0.67 -19.93
N CYS A 175 6.62 1.99 -19.96
CA CYS A 175 5.58 2.95 -20.26
C CYS A 175 5.11 2.80 -21.72
N ARG A 176 3.79 2.64 -21.89
CA ARG A 176 3.12 2.47 -23.18
C ARG A 176 2.86 3.78 -23.92
N LYS A 177 3.16 4.93 -23.30
CA LYS A 177 3.02 6.25 -23.92
C LYS A 177 3.95 6.38 -25.11
N THR A 178 3.42 6.84 -26.24
CA THR A 178 4.15 7.09 -27.48
C THR A 178 5.42 7.90 -27.20
N ASN A 179 6.55 7.45 -27.77
CA ASN A 179 7.89 8.06 -27.61
C ASN A 179 8.45 8.12 -26.18
N CYS A 180 7.82 7.47 -25.19
CA CYS A 180 8.35 7.41 -23.84
C CYS A 180 9.28 6.21 -23.66
N ASN A 181 8.70 4.99 -23.69
CA ASN A 181 9.35 3.71 -23.40
C ASN A 181 10.22 3.74 -22.12
N GLY A 182 9.84 4.53 -21.12
CA GLY A 182 10.55 4.58 -19.85
C GLY A 182 10.26 3.34 -19.01
N LEU A 183 11.27 2.82 -18.30
CA LEU A 183 11.09 1.76 -17.31
C LEU A 183 10.03 2.22 -16.29
N LEU A 184 9.04 1.38 -16.02
CA LEU A 184 8.10 1.62 -14.95
C LEU A 184 8.74 1.23 -13.62
N ARG A 185 8.32 1.91 -12.55
CA ARG A 185 8.46 1.45 -11.18
C ARG A 185 7.08 1.31 -10.53
N PRO A 186 6.93 0.52 -9.46
CA PRO A 186 5.74 0.58 -8.61
C PRO A 186 5.51 2.03 -8.15
N HIS A 187 4.26 2.46 -8.15
CA HIS A 187 3.87 3.74 -7.55
C HIS A 187 3.72 3.54 -6.04
N ILE A 188 4.87 3.36 -5.40
CA ILE A 188 5.05 3.12 -3.98
C ILE A 188 6.09 4.11 -3.49
N ILE A 189 5.83 4.71 -2.32
CA ILE A 189 6.83 5.52 -1.62
C ILE A 189 7.83 4.58 -0.97
N TRP A 190 9.08 4.65 -1.42
CA TRP A 190 10.17 3.83 -0.90
C TRP A 190 10.80 4.43 0.35
N PHE A 191 11.48 3.58 1.13
CA PHE A 191 12.33 4.07 2.21
C PHE A 191 13.39 5.00 1.63
N GLY A 192 13.55 6.16 2.26
CA GLY A 192 14.43 7.24 1.77
C GLY A 192 13.73 8.23 0.83
N GLU A 193 12.49 7.98 0.40
CA GLU A 193 11.67 8.96 -0.34
C GLU A 193 10.73 9.71 0.59
N SER A 194 10.50 10.99 0.28
CA SER A 194 9.45 11.78 0.92
C SER A 194 8.07 11.31 0.46
N LEU A 195 7.08 11.40 1.36
CA LEU A 195 5.67 11.34 0.99
C LEU A 195 5.35 12.42 -0.06
N GLU A 196 4.38 12.16 -0.93
CA GLU A 196 3.94 13.16 -1.90
C GLU A 196 3.37 14.38 -1.16
N PRO A 197 3.87 15.61 -1.42
CA PRO A 197 3.43 16.79 -0.68
C PRO A 197 1.92 17.02 -0.70
N ALA A 198 1.27 16.79 -1.85
CA ALA A 198 -0.19 16.92 -1.97
C ALA A 198 -0.95 15.88 -1.13
N VAL A 199 -0.44 14.65 -1.03
CA VAL A 199 -1.03 13.60 -0.19
C VAL A 199 -0.84 13.92 1.29
N LEU A 200 0.35 14.43 1.66
CA LEU A 200 0.65 14.84 3.02
C LEU A 200 -0.18 16.05 3.45
N GLU A 201 -0.34 17.05 2.58
CA GLU A 201 -1.21 18.20 2.82
C GLU A 201 -2.66 17.76 2.99
N LEU A 202 -3.15 16.87 2.13
CA LEU A 202 -4.50 16.32 2.24
C LEU A 202 -4.70 15.56 3.55
N ALA A 203 -3.77 14.69 3.94
CA ALA A 203 -3.82 13.98 5.22
C ALA A 203 -3.71 14.95 6.41
N GLY A 204 -2.89 16.00 6.28
CA GLY A 204 -2.69 17.04 7.28
C GLY A 204 -3.98 17.78 7.63
N LYS A 205 -4.88 18.01 6.66
CA LYS A 205 -6.21 18.63 6.89
C LYS A 205 -7.08 17.86 7.87
N TYR A 206 -6.84 16.55 8.05
CA TYR A 206 -7.61 15.70 8.96
C TYR A 206 -6.90 15.45 10.29
N ILE A 207 -5.57 15.52 10.31
CA ILE A 207 -4.75 15.19 11.48
C ILE A 207 -4.40 16.45 12.29
N PHE A 208 -4.07 17.55 11.61
CA PHE A 208 -3.74 18.82 12.24
C PHE A 208 -4.95 19.73 12.15
N ILE A 209 -5.77 19.72 13.21
CA ILE A 209 -6.79 20.75 13.41
C ILE A 209 -6.02 22.04 13.67
N SER A 210 -6.01 22.96 12.70
CA SER A 210 -5.61 24.35 12.97
C SER A 210 -6.59 24.91 14.00
N PHE A 211 -6.09 25.15 15.20
CA PHE A 211 -6.78 25.92 16.24
C PHE A 211 -6.81 27.40 15.88
#